data_AF-A0A9D9LBE0-F1
#
_entry.id   AF-A0A9D9LBE0-F1
#
_cell.length_a   1.000
_cell.length_b   1.000
_cell.length_c   1.000
_cell.angle_alpha   90.00
_cell.angle_beta   90.00
_cell.angle_gamma   90.00
#
_symmetry.space_group_name_H-M   'P 1'
#
loop_
_entity.id
_entity.type
_entity.pdbx_description
1 polymer ?
#
loop_
_entity_poly.entity_id
_entity_poly.type
_entity_poly.pdbx_seq_one_letter_code
_entity_poly.pdbx_strand_id
1 'polypeptide(L)'
;MISARPNFDKLSATKRSFQDADQRLIGCPPAIAITPVADGRPSAFDANAELTWRMAEKAYDLITKHVHYPDGTPVRVVVAPEIVYGPRSGARAQAYYATQNVCANIWVARSWCYSDELMSACQGIGSSEWQQCAYGLNQTDRPGAVWLKAFTAAMDEKERPIFCIYNPDLEDENGPLCSYVATRLLRFARCAAAVGYLRGKNFLGVGGVAMGIIGSDLRRNVMLHTFGMGS
;
A
#
# COMPACT_ATOMS: atom_id res chain seq x y z
N MET A 1 -17.38 -7.38 17.83
CA MET A 1 -18.65 -6.94 18.45
C MET A 1 -19.63 -6.63 17.34
N ILE A 2 -20.82 -7.22 17.35
CA ILE A 2 -21.89 -6.83 16.42
C ILE A 2 -22.32 -5.42 16.84
N SER A 3 -22.10 -4.41 16.01
CA SER A 3 -22.54 -3.05 16.31
C SER A 3 -24.06 -3.04 16.47
N ALA A 4 -24.57 -2.43 17.55
CA ALA A 4 -26.00 -2.30 17.77
C ALA A 4 -26.68 -1.57 16.58
N ARG A 5 -27.92 -1.95 16.24
CA ARG A 5 -28.70 -1.30 15.18
C ARG A 5 -28.75 0.22 15.42
N PRO A 6 -28.40 1.06 14.43
CA PRO A 6 -28.53 2.50 14.58
C PRO A 6 -29.98 2.91 14.94
N ASN A 7 -30.13 3.93 15.79
CA ASN A 7 -31.43 4.53 16.08
C ASN A 7 -31.81 5.48 14.93
N PHE A 8 -32.57 4.98 13.96
CA PHE A 8 -32.98 5.73 12.79
C PHE A 8 -33.95 6.89 13.09
N ASP A 9 -34.74 6.80 14.16
CA ASP A 9 -35.64 7.89 14.57
C ASP A 9 -34.85 9.11 15.08
N LYS A 10 -33.74 8.87 15.79
CA LYS A 10 -32.81 9.93 16.17
C LYS A 10 -32.11 10.54 14.94
N LEU A 11 -31.69 9.70 13.99
CA LEU A 11 -31.02 10.16 12.77
C LEU A 11 -31.94 11.03 11.91
N SER A 12 -33.22 10.65 11.76
CA SER A 12 -34.19 11.41 10.97
C SER A 12 -34.57 12.75 11.61
N ALA A 13 -34.53 12.84 12.94
CA ALA A 13 -34.77 14.09 13.68
C ALA A 13 -33.57 15.06 13.69
N THR A 14 -32.40 14.64 13.19
CA THR A 14 -31.18 15.46 13.20
C THR A 14 -31.29 16.60 12.17
N LYS A 15 -31.18 17.85 12.62
CA LYS A 15 -31.17 19.03 11.73
C LYS A 15 -29.82 19.19 11.05
N ARG A 16 -29.82 19.63 9.79
CA ARG A 16 -28.60 19.95 9.04
C ARG A 16 -27.84 21.07 9.76
N SER A 17 -26.58 20.81 10.08
CA SER A 17 -25.61 21.82 10.52
C SER A 17 -24.31 21.64 9.74
N PHE A 18 -23.53 22.72 9.63
CA PHE A 18 -22.14 22.63 9.17
C PHE A 18 -21.29 22.44 10.42
N GLN A 19 -20.57 21.32 10.49
CA GLN A 19 -19.59 21.08 11.54
C GLN A 19 -18.22 21.42 10.97
N ASP A 20 -17.46 22.26 11.68
CA ASP A 20 -16.06 22.47 11.35
C ASP A 20 -15.33 21.14 11.49
N ALA A 21 -14.51 20.83 10.49
CA ALA A 21 -13.67 19.63 10.54
C ALA A 21 -12.41 19.93 11.34
N ASP A 22 -11.99 18.97 12.17
CA ASP A 22 -10.72 19.04 12.92
C ASP A 22 -9.48 19.08 12.01
N GLN A 23 -9.66 18.81 10.71
CA GLN A 23 -8.62 18.79 9.69
C GLN A 23 -9.17 19.30 8.35
N ARG A 24 -8.29 19.91 7.54
CA ARG A 24 -8.64 20.52 6.24
C ARG A 24 -9.29 19.53 5.26
N LEU A 25 -8.93 18.25 5.31
CA LEU A 25 -9.53 17.20 4.51
C LEU A 25 -10.05 16.09 5.42
N ILE A 26 -11.36 15.85 5.38
CA ILE A 26 -12.01 14.80 6.17
C ILE A 26 -11.66 13.42 5.60
N GLY A 27 -11.33 12.48 6.50
CA GLY A 27 -11.06 11.08 6.21
C GLY A 27 -9.83 10.56 6.94
N CYS A 28 -9.62 9.25 6.92
CA CYS A 28 -8.37 8.66 7.37
C CYS A 28 -7.29 8.87 6.30
N PRO A 29 -6.08 9.35 6.63
CA PRO A 29 -4.97 9.40 5.68
C PRO A 29 -4.63 7.99 5.16
N PRO A 30 -4.34 7.85 3.86
CA PRO A 30 -4.06 6.55 3.24
C PRO A 30 -2.72 6.00 3.75
N ALA A 31 -2.68 4.73 4.17
CA ALA A 31 -1.45 4.10 4.62
C ALA A 31 -0.75 3.31 3.50
N ILE A 32 0.57 3.17 3.63
CA ILE A 32 1.38 2.23 2.84
C ILE A 32 1.72 1.05 3.74
N ALA A 33 1.34 -0.16 3.32
CA ALA A 33 1.71 -1.38 4.00
C ALA A 33 3.15 -1.79 3.64
N ILE A 34 3.87 -2.34 4.62
CA ILE A 34 5.10 -3.11 4.39
C ILE A 34 4.82 -4.55 4.82
N THR A 35 4.93 -5.47 3.86
CA THR A 35 4.67 -6.89 4.06
C THR A 35 5.97 -7.69 3.94
N PRO A 36 6.64 -7.98 5.07
CA PRO A 36 7.73 -8.94 5.07
C PRO A 36 7.22 -10.35 4.78
N VAL A 37 7.94 -11.09 3.93
CA VAL A 37 7.62 -12.48 3.60
C VAL A 37 8.83 -13.38 3.80
N ALA A 38 8.59 -14.64 4.16
CA ALA A 38 9.61 -15.67 4.28
C ALA A 38 9.07 -17.08 3.96
N ASP A 39 9.98 -18.05 3.87
CA ASP A 39 9.66 -19.47 3.73
C ASP A 39 8.91 -19.98 4.95
N GLY A 40 7.76 -20.64 4.75
CA GLY A 40 6.93 -21.14 5.84
C GLY A 40 7.41 -22.45 6.48
N ARG A 41 8.45 -23.12 5.95
CA ARG A 41 9.00 -24.34 6.56
C ARG A 41 9.68 -23.98 7.89
N PRO A 42 9.41 -24.65 9.02
CA PRO A 42 9.81 -24.19 10.35
C PRO A 42 11.29 -23.76 10.48
N SER A 43 12.23 -24.64 10.12
CA SER A 43 13.67 -24.32 10.21
C SER A 43 14.12 -23.23 9.23
N ALA A 44 13.47 -23.14 8.06
CA ALA A 44 13.75 -22.09 7.09
C ALA A 44 13.18 -20.75 7.55
N PHE A 45 11.97 -20.75 8.14
CA PHE A 45 11.34 -19.57 8.70
C PHE A 45 12.22 -18.97 9.80
N ASP A 46 12.58 -19.79 10.80
CA ASP A 46 13.36 -19.36 11.96
C ASP A 46 14.72 -18.78 11.53
N ALA A 47 15.37 -19.40 10.54
CA ALA A 47 16.65 -18.94 10.01
C ALA A 47 16.59 -17.63 9.20
N ASN A 48 15.40 -17.18 8.77
CA ASN A 48 15.23 -15.96 7.98
C ASN A 48 14.53 -14.83 8.74
N ALA A 49 13.73 -15.15 9.76
CA ALA A 49 12.78 -14.22 10.38
C ALA A 49 13.41 -12.90 10.84
N GLU A 50 14.52 -12.96 11.61
CA GLU A 50 15.18 -11.76 12.13
C GLU A 50 15.62 -10.81 11.02
N LEU A 51 16.32 -11.33 10.02
CA LEU A 51 16.89 -10.51 8.94
C LEU A 51 15.82 -10.04 7.94
N THR A 52 14.72 -10.79 7.77
CA THR A 52 13.53 -10.30 7.06
C THR A 52 12.91 -9.09 7.79
N TRP A 53 12.84 -9.10 9.12
CA TRP A 53 12.36 -7.95 9.89
C TRP A 53 13.30 -6.74 9.78
N ARG A 54 14.63 -6.94 9.86
CA ARG A 54 15.60 -5.86 9.64
C ARG A 54 15.47 -5.24 8.24
N MET A 55 15.14 -6.04 7.22
CA MET A 55 14.88 -5.54 5.87
C MET A 55 13.59 -4.69 5.82
N ALA A 56 12.53 -5.10 6.51
CA ALA A 56 11.29 -4.34 6.62
C ALA A 56 11.49 -3.02 7.39
N GLU A 57 12.28 -3.04 8.47
CA GLU A 57 12.68 -1.86 9.25
C GLU A 57 13.40 -0.83 8.37
N LYS A 58 14.41 -1.25 7.59
CA LYS A 58 15.11 -0.35 6.65
C LYS A 58 14.16 0.33 5.66
N ALA A 59 13.17 -0.41 5.14
CA ALA A 59 12.17 0.15 4.24
C ALA A 59 11.21 1.11 4.96
N TYR A 60 10.80 0.78 6.18
CA TYR A 60 9.96 1.61 7.04
C TYR A 60 10.62 2.95 7.33
N ASP A 61 11.86 2.94 7.81
CA ASP A 61 12.61 4.15 8.16
C ASP A 61 12.87 5.02 6.94
N LEU A 62 13.21 4.41 5.80
CA LEU A 62 13.42 5.13 4.54
C LEU A 62 12.16 5.89 4.13
N ILE A 63 10.98 5.24 4.16
CA ILE A 63 9.74 5.83 3.68
C ILE A 63 9.25 6.92 4.64
N THR A 64 9.18 6.61 5.93
CA THR A 64 8.69 7.55 6.95
C THR A 64 9.54 8.82 7.04
N LYS A 65 10.86 8.72 6.81
CA LYS A 65 11.77 9.88 6.82
C LYS A 65 11.64 10.80 5.60
N HIS A 66 11.22 10.27 4.44
CA HIS A 66 11.36 10.98 3.15
C HIS A 66 10.06 11.21 2.39
N VAL A 67 8.94 10.65 2.85
CA VAL A 67 7.62 10.79 2.21
C VAL A 67 6.65 11.41 3.21
N HIS A 68 6.05 12.53 2.81
CA HIS A 68 5.16 13.32 3.65
C HIS A 68 3.84 13.56 2.93
N TYR A 69 2.77 13.72 3.69
CA TYR A 69 1.50 14.22 3.21
C TYR A 69 1.57 15.72 2.89
N PRO A 70 0.56 16.29 2.21
CA PRO A 70 0.53 17.73 1.89
C PRO A 70 0.56 18.67 3.09
N ASP A 71 0.18 18.21 4.28
CA ASP A 71 0.28 18.97 5.54
C ASP A 71 1.68 18.94 6.18
N GLY A 72 2.63 18.23 5.56
CA GLY A 72 4.00 18.08 6.03
C GLY A 72 4.20 16.94 7.03
N THR A 73 3.15 16.25 7.46
CA THR A 73 3.30 15.09 8.35
C THR A 73 3.82 13.86 7.60
N PRO A 74 4.64 12.99 8.22
CA PRO A 74 5.12 11.76 7.59
C PRO A 74 3.97 10.87 7.09
N VAL A 75 4.18 10.21 5.95
CA VAL A 75 3.22 9.21 5.46
C VAL A 75 3.05 8.10 6.49
N ARG A 76 1.82 7.62 6.66
CA ARG A 76 1.55 6.52 7.59
C ARG A 76 2.00 5.22 6.94
N VAL A 77 2.91 4.54 7.61
CA VAL A 77 3.37 3.20 7.22
C VAL A 77 2.80 2.18 8.20
N VAL A 78 2.26 1.10 7.68
CA VAL A 78 1.63 0.01 8.44
C VAL A 78 2.42 -1.26 8.17
N VAL A 79 2.91 -1.93 9.20
CA VAL A 79 3.68 -3.17 9.03
C VAL A 79 2.77 -4.37 9.24
N ALA A 80 2.95 -5.44 8.47
CA ALA A 80 2.23 -6.70 8.68
C ALA A 80 2.31 -7.14 10.16
N PRO A 81 1.23 -7.69 10.74
CA PRO A 81 1.24 -8.10 12.16
C PRO A 81 2.18 -9.28 12.45
N GLU A 82 2.56 -10.02 11.42
CA GLU A 82 3.55 -11.09 11.44
C GLU A 82 4.16 -11.23 10.02
N ILE A 83 5.27 -11.95 9.89
CA ILE A 83 5.81 -12.31 8.57
C ILE A 83 4.78 -13.13 7.82
N VAL A 84 4.54 -12.79 6.56
CA VAL A 84 3.59 -13.50 5.70
C VAL A 84 4.32 -14.64 4.99
N TYR A 85 3.96 -15.87 5.34
CA TYR A 85 4.63 -17.10 4.88
C TYR A 85 3.66 -18.14 4.31
N GLY A 86 2.36 -17.82 4.26
CA GLY A 86 1.31 -18.69 3.74
C GLY A 86 -0.10 -18.10 3.91
N PRO A 87 -1.15 -18.89 3.64
CA PRO A 87 -2.51 -18.35 3.50
C PRO A 87 -3.07 -17.77 4.81
N ARG A 88 -2.73 -18.40 5.95
CA ARG A 88 -3.16 -17.93 7.29
C ARG A 88 -2.58 -16.55 7.61
N SER A 89 -1.26 -16.39 7.49
CA SER A 89 -0.59 -15.11 7.81
C SER A 89 -0.97 -14.04 6.79
N GLY A 90 -1.18 -14.41 5.52
CA GLY A 90 -1.73 -13.51 4.51
C GLY A 90 -3.15 -13.01 4.85
N ALA A 91 -4.04 -13.90 5.30
CA ALA A 91 -5.39 -13.51 5.71
C ALA A 91 -5.38 -12.59 6.94
N ARG A 92 -4.45 -12.80 7.87
CA ARG A 92 -4.28 -11.93 9.04
C ARG A 92 -3.75 -10.55 8.67
N ALA A 93 -2.78 -10.47 7.75
CA ALA A 93 -2.30 -9.20 7.22
C ALA A 93 -3.42 -8.47 6.48
N GLN A 94 -4.20 -9.16 5.64
CA GLN A 94 -5.36 -8.59 4.94
C GLN A 94 -6.37 -7.98 5.91
N ALA A 95 -6.79 -8.75 6.92
CA ALA A 95 -7.76 -8.31 7.92
C ALA A 95 -7.27 -7.07 8.67
N TYR A 96 -5.97 -7.03 8.99
CA TYR A 96 -5.37 -5.86 9.61
C TYR A 96 -5.39 -4.66 8.66
N TYR A 97 -4.88 -4.81 7.43
CA TYR A 97 -4.79 -3.73 6.44
C TYR A 97 -6.14 -3.10 6.10
N ALA A 98 -7.22 -3.89 6.06
CA ALA A 98 -8.58 -3.41 5.85
C ALA A 98 -9.04 -2.42 6.95
N THR A 99 -8.57 -2.57 8.18
CA THR A 99 -8.86 -1.63 9.28
C THR A 99 -7.94 -0.40 9.29
N GLN A 100 -6.82 -0.49 8.58
CA GLN A 100 -5.77 0.52 8.60
C GLN A 100 -5.81 1.45 7.39
N ASN A 101 -6.86 1.45 6.56
CA ASN A 101 -6.97 2.31 5.38
C ASN A 101 -5.72 2.25 4.48
N VAL A 102 -5.20 1.04 4.28
CA VAL A 102 -4.07 0.78 3.38
C VAL A 102 -4.50 1.08 1.95
N CYS A 103 -3.64 1.75 1.19
CA CYS A 103 -3.83 2.03 -0.24
C CYS A 103 -2.79 1.35 -1.13
N ALA A 104 -1.64 0.99 -0.57
CA ALA A 104 -0.54 0.37 -1.31
C ALA A 104 0.20 -0.62 -0.41
N ASN A 105 0.85 -1.61 -1.00
CA ASN A 105 1.62 -2.61 -0.28
C ASN A 105 3.00 -2.80 -0.91
N ILE A 106 4.04 -2.71 -0.06
CA ILE A 106 5.44 -2.97 -0.40
C ILE A 106 5.82 -4.30 0.23
N TRP A 107 6.03 -5.30 -0.62
CA TRP A 107 6.47 -6.63 -0.24
C TRP A 107 7.99 -6.66 -0.17
N VAL A 108 8.54 -7.21 0.91
CA VAL A 108 10.00 -7.35 1.08
C VAL A 108 10.34 -8.80 1.39
N ALA A 109 11.31 -9.36 0.65
CA ALA A 109 11.78 -10.71 0.87
C ALA A 109 13.29 -10.80 0.71
N ARG A 110 13.93 -11.51 1.64
CA ARG A 110 15.32 -11.92 1.51
C ARG A 110 15.50 -13.38 1.06
N SER A 111 14.43 -14.18 1.08
CA SER A 111 14.45 -15.62 0.86
C SER A 111 13.25 -16.09 0.02
N TRP A 112 13.18 -17.40 -0.26
CA TRP A 112 12.03 -18.01 -0.94
C TRP A 112 10.76 -17.88 -0.10
N CYS A 113 9.62 -17.69 -0.75
CA CYS A 113 8.28 -17.81 -0.14
C CYS A 113 7.31 -18.41 -1.17
N TYR A 114 6.22 -19.02 -0.73
CA TYR A 114 5.23 -19.60 -1.65
C TYR A 114 4.31 -18.52 -2.21
N SER A 115 4.70 -17.92 -3.34
CA SER A 115 4.11 -16.71 -3.94
C SER A 115 2.59 -16.64 -3.94
N ASP A 116 1.92 -17.64 -4.51
CA ASP A 116 0.45 -17.63 -4.68
C ASP A 116 -0.30 -17.72 -3.35
N GLU A 117 0.31 -18.32 -2.34
CA GLU A 117 -0.28 -18.47 -1.00
C GLU A 117 -0.39 -17.13 -0.26
N LEU A 118 0.31 -16.09 -0.72
CA LEU A 118 0.36 -14.77 -0.10
C LEU A 118 -0.71 -13.81 -0.66
N MET A 119 -1.45 -14.22 -1.69
CA MET A 119 -2.34 -13.35 -2.47
C MET A 119 -3.46 -12.70 -1.65
N SER A 120 -3.86 -13.28 -0.52
CA SER A 120 -4.83 -12.65 0.37
C SER A 120 -4.35 -11.27 0.86
N ALA A 121 -3.05 -11.09 1.09
CA ALA A 121 -2.48 -9.84 1.58
C ALA A 121 -2.25 -8.75 0.50
N CYS A 122 -2.64 -8.98 -0.77
CA CYS A 122 -2.71 -7.93 -1.80
C CYS A 122 -4.15 -7.54 -2.19
N GLN A 123 -5.18 -7.96 -1.45
CA GLN A 123 -6.58 -7.75 -1.81
C GLN A 123 -7.33 -6.86 -0.80
N GLY A 124 -7.89 -5.75 -1.27
CA GLY A 124 -8.79 -4.89 -0.50
C GLY A 124 -10.26 -5.33 -0.61
N ILE A 125 -11.06 -5.06 0.43
CA ILE A 125 -12.52 -5.30 0.40
C ILE A 125 -13.19 -4.13 -0.33
N GLY A 126 -14.03 -4.40 -1.34
CA GLY A 126 -14.91 -3.38 -1.96
C GLY A 126 -14.35 -2.59 -3.14
N SER A 127 -13.24 -3.04 -3.75
CA SER A 127 -12.59 -2.47 -4.93
C SER A 127 -12.08 -1.03 -4.76
N SER A 128 -10.83 -0.95 -4.34
CA SER A 128 -9.83 -0.57 -5.32
C SER A 128 -8.53 -1.28 -5.04
N GLU A 129 -8.00 -1.99 -6.03
CA GLU A 129 -6.75 -2.71 -5.84
C GLU A 129 -5.66 -1.80 -5.29
N TRP A 130 -5.05 -2.23 -4.19
CA TRP A 130 -3.90 -1.54 -3.62
C TRP A 130 -2.77 -1.57 -4.62
N GLN A 131 -2.03 -0.47 -4.74
CA GLN A 131 -0.83 -0.44 -5.58
C GLN A 131 0.19 -1.41 -4.98
N GLN A 132 0.75 -2.31 -5.80
CA GLN A 132 1.66 -3.35 -5.35
C GLN A 132 3.09 -3.04 -5.79
N CYS A 133 4.04 -3.23 -4.90
CA CYS A 133 5.46 -3.19 -5.20
C CYS A 133 6.17 -4.33 -4.45
N ALA A 134 7.05 -5.06 -5.12
CA ALA A 134 7.86 -6.09 -4.47
C ALA A 134 9.35 -5.77 -4.63
N TYR A 135 10.08 -5.92 -3.53
CA TYR A 135 11.52 -5.87 -3.46
C TYR A 135 12.05 -7.22 -2.96
N GLY A 136 12.75 -7.92 -3.84
CA GLY A 136 13.51 -9.13 -3.49
C GLY A 136 14.99 -8.78 -3.41
N LEU A 137 15.61 -9.08 -2.28
CA LEU A 137 17.04 -8.86 -2.08
C LEU A 137 17.85 -9.68 -3.09
N ASN A 138 18.79 -9.02 -3.78
CA ASN A 138 19.70 -9.70 -4.69
C ASN A 138 20.92 -10.24 -3.94
N GLN A 139 20.86 -11.48 -3.47
CA GLN A 139 21.99 -12.17 -2.84
C GLN A 139 22.06 -13.64 -3.26
N THR A 140 23.16 -14.31 -2.93
CA THR A 140 23.40 -15.71 -3.28
C THR A 140 22.85 -16.70 -2.26
N ASP A 141 22.95 -16.38 -0.97
CA ASP A 141 22.73 -17.37 0.10
C ASP A 141 21.26 -17.74 0.28
N ARG A 142 20.37 -16.79 0.00
CA ARG A 142 18.92 -16.95 0.12
C ARG A 142 18.24 -16.39 -1.14
N PRO A 143 17.30 -17.12 -1.75
CA PRO A 143 16.81 -16.82 -3.09
C PRO A 143 15.67 -15.78 -3.10
N GLY A 144 15.91 -14.58 -2.53
CA GLY A 144 14.93 -13.48 -2.51
C GLY A 144 14.56 -12.97 -3.92
N ALA A 145 15.53 -12.90 -4.82
CA ALA A 145 15.30 -12.55 -6.22
C ALA A 145 14.46 -13.59 -6.98
N VAL A 146 14.59 -14.87 -6.65
CA VAL A 146 13.78 -15.95 -7.24
C VAL A 146 12.33 -15.81 -6.80
N TRP A 147 12.09 -15.57 -5.50
CA TRP A 147 10.76 -15.27 -5.00
C TRP A 147 10.16 -14.05 -5.70
N LEU A 148 10.94 -12.97 -5.87
CA LEU A 148 10.46 -11.75 -6.53
C LEU A 148 9.92 -12.05 -7.93
N LYS A 149 10.65 -12.83 -8.72
CA LYS A 149 10.20 -13.19 -10.08
C LYS A 149 9.01 -14.14 -10.08
N ALA A 150 9.01 -15.14 -9.21
CA ALA A 150 7.87 -16.05 -9.05
C ALA A 150 6.59 -15.30 -8.62
N PHE A 151 6.71 -14.35 -7.69
CA PHE A 151 5.60 -13.53 -7.22
C PHE A 151 5.10 -12.58 -8.30
N THR A 152 5.99 -11.92 -9.04
CA THR A 152 5.57 -11.07 -10.16
C THR A 152 4.88 -11.86 -11.26
N ALA A 153 5.32 -13.11 -11.54
CA ALA A 153 4.65 -13.98 -12.50
C ALA A 153 3.25 -14.40 -12.02
N ALA A 154 3.10 -14.73 -10.72
CA ALA A 154 1.81 -15.06 -10.14
C ALA A 154 0.82 -13.88 -10.15
N MET A 155 1.33 -12.65 -10.04
CA MET A 155 0.54 -11.42 -10.17
C MET A 155 0.15 -11.13 -11.63
N ASP A 156 1.07 -11.34 -12.58
CA ASP A 156 0.83 -11.19 -14.02
C ASP A 156 -0.24 -12.17 -14.53
N GLU A 157 -0.16 -13.44 -14.13
CA GLU A 157 -1.17 -14.47 -14.42
C GLU A 157 -2.58 -14.11 -13.92
N LYS A 158 -2.67 -13.26 -12.88
CA LYS A 158 -3.93 -12.79 -12.30
C LYS A 158 -4.36 -11.43 -12.83
N GLU A 159 -3.66 -10.91 -13.85
CA GLU A 159 -3.88 -9.58 -14.43
C GLU A 159 -3.75 -8.45 -13.40
N ARG A 160 -2.86 -8.63 -12.40
CA ARG A 160 -2.66 -7.68 -11.31
C ARG A 160 -1.32 -6.97 -11.44
N PRO A 161 -1.31 -5.65 -11.72
CA PRO A 161 -0.06 -4.90 -11.85
C PRO A 161 0.76 -4.90 -10.55
N ILE A 162 2.06 -5.13 -10.69
CA ILE A 162 3.02 -5.04 -9.59
C ILE A 162 4.34 -4.40 -10.06
N PHE A 163 4.87 -3.47 -9.26
CA PHE A 163 6.21 -2.92 -9.49
C PHE A 163 7.27 -3.91 -8.97
N CYS A 164 8.22 -4.26 -9.84
CA CYS A 164 9.33 -5.15 -9.51
C CYS A 164 10.60 -4.34 -9.24
N ILE A 165 11.11 -4.37 -8.01
CA ILE A 165 12.38 -3.75 -7.61
C ILE A 165 13.41 -4.86 -7.41
N TYR A 166 14.37 -4.90 -8.33
CA TYR A 166 15.49 -5.83 -8.31
C TYR A 166 16.78 -5.06 -8.62
N ASN A 167 17.73 -5.06 -7.69
CA ASN A 167 19.05 -4.49 -7.94
C ASN A 167 19.83 -5.43 -8.87
N PRO A 168 20.42 -4.94 -9.98
CA PRO A 168 21.23 -5.79 -10.86
C PRO A 168 22.52 -6.30 -10.20
N ASP A 169 23.07 -5.56 -9.23
CA ASP A 169 24.27 -5.93 -8.49
C ASP A 169 23.93 -6.69 -7.20
N LEU A 170 24.85 -7.53 -6.73
CA LEU A 170 24.72 -8.21 -5.45
C LEU A 170 24.66 -7.19 -4.29
N GLU A 171 23.78 -7.43 -3.35
CA GLU A 171 23.52 -6.58 -2.19
C GLU A 171 24.04 -7.24 -0.92
N ASP A 172 24.67 -6.45 -0.04
CA ASP A 172 24.99 -6.86 1.32
C ASP A 172 23.78 -6.62 2.23
N GLU A 173 23.21 -7.69 2.78
CA GLU A 173 22.04 -7.62 3.65
C GLU A 173 22.30 -6.93 5.00
N ASN A 174 23.56 -6.89 5.44
CA ASN A 174 23.96 -6.21 6.67
C ASN A 174 24.17 -4.71 6.43
N GLY A 175 24.48 -4.31 5.20
CA GLY A 175 24.67 -2.92 4.79
C GLY A 175 23.37 -2.10 4.68
N PRO A 176 23.46 -0.78 4.42
CA PRO A 176 22.31 0.05 4.15
C PRO A 176 21.61 -0.36 2.84
N LEU A 177 20.34 0.03 2.67
CA LEU A 177 19.65 -0.13 1.38
C LEU A 177 20.46 0.53 0.27
N CYS A 178 20.70 -0.20 -0.82
CA CYS A 178 21.42 0.36 -1.96
C CYS A 178 20.62 1.52 -2.58
N SER A 179 21.33 2.49 -3.17
CA SER A 179 20.72 3.70 -3.74
C SER A 179 19.72 3.37 -4.86
N TYR A 180 19.96 2.29 -5.62
CA TYR A 180 19.09 1.80 -6.68
C TYR A 180 17.70 1.39 -6.14
N VAL A 181 17.67 0.61 -5.05
CA VAL A 181 16.46 0.15 -4.39
C VAL A 181 15.78 1.31 -3.66
N ALA A 182 16.55 2.08 -2.87
CA ALA A 182 16.02 3.19 -2.09
C ALA A 182 15.29 4.22 -2.98
N THR A 183 15.89 4.58 -4.12
CA THR A 183 15.27 5.54 -5.06
C THR A 183 13.95 5.03 -5.62
N ARG A 184 13.83 3.72 -5.89
CA ARG A 184 12.62 3.11 -6.45
C ARG A 184 11.53 2.92 -5.41
N LEU A 185 11.89 2.51 -4.19
CA LEU A 185 10.96 2.46 -3.06
C LEU A 185 10.37 3.84 -2.78
N LEU A 186 11.21 4.88 -2.73
CA LEU A 186 10.74 6.25 -2.54
C LEU A 186 9.86 6.75 -3.70
N ARG A 187 10.21 6.43 -4.95
CA ARG A 187 9.38 6.78 -6.10
C ARG A 187 8.01 6.12 -6.03
N PHE A 188 7.98 4.81 -5.77
CA PHE A 188 6.73 4.08 -5.60
C PHE A 188 5.90 4.65 -4.45
N ALA A 189 6.51 4.83 -3.27
CA ALA A 189 5.81 5.32 -2.08
C ALA A 189 5.20 6.72 -2.29
N ARG A 190 5.92 7.65 -2.95
CA ARG A 190 5.39 8.98 -3.28
C ARG A 190 4.20 8.90 -4.23
N CYS A 191 4.30 8.11 -5.30
CA CYS A 191 3.21 7.95 -6.26
C CYS A 191 1.99 7.26 -5.62
N ALA A 192 2.22 6.21 -4.84
CA ALA A 192 1.19 5.49 -4.10
C ALA A 192 0.46 6.39 -3.11
N ALA A 193 1.21 7.16 -2.30
CA ALA A 193 0.63 8.12 -1.37
C ALA A 193 -0.24 9.16 -2.10
N ALA A 194 0.23 9.71 -3.22
CA ALA A 194 -0.54 10.67 -4.02
C ALA A 194 -1.85 10.06 -4.56
N VAL A 195 -1.80 8.86 -5.14
CA VAL A 195 -2.98 8.14 -5.64
C VAL A 195 -3.97 7.85 -4.51
N GLY A 196 -3.48 7.35 -3.37
CA GLY A 196 -4.29 7.08 -2.19
C GLY A 196 -4.94 8.35 -1.62
N TYR A 197 -4.26 9.50 -1.73
CA TYR A 197 -4.74 10.76 -1.17
C TYR A 197 -5.89 11.38 -1.99
N LEU A 198 -5.89 11.16 -3.31
CA LEU A 198 -6.94 11.63 -4.22
C LEU A 198 -8.23 10.81 -4.09
N ARG A 199 -8.11 9.49 -3.89
CA ARG A 199 -9.26 8.59 -3.94
C ARG A 199 -10.29 8.90 -2.85
N GLY A 200 -11.56 8.88 -3.23
CA GLY A 200 -12.70 9.19 -2.35
C GLY A 200 -12.87 10.69 -2.05
N LYS A 201 -12.09 11.58 -2.67
CA LYS A 201 -12.26 13.04 -2.57
C LYS A 201 -13.10 13.57 -3.72
N ASN A 202 -13.49 14.85 -3.61
CA ASN A 202 -14.26 15.54 -4.65
C ASN A 202 -13.45 16.66 -5.28
N PHE A 203 -13.60 16.82 -6.59
CA PHE A 203 -13.20 18.02 -7.30
C PHE A 203 -14.35 19.03 -7.30
N LEU A 204 -14.09 20.27 -6.88
CA LEU A 204 -15.09 21.35 -6.91
C LEU A 204 -14.77 22.33 -8.03
N GLY A 205 -15.58 22.31 -9.09
CA GLY A 205 -15.58 23.34 -10.12
C GLY A 205 -16.49 24.50 -9.71
N VAL A 206 -15.95 25.71 -9.57
CA VAL A 206 -16.75 26.93 -9.36
C VAL A 206 -16.95 27.62 -10.70
N GLY A 207 -18.18 27.56 -11.23
CA GLY A 207 -18.49 27.97 -12.59
C GLY A 207 -18.54 26.78 -13.55
N GLY A 208 -18.25 27.01 -14.84
CA GLY A 208 -18.28 25.99 -15.89
C GLY A 208 -17.14 26.20 -16.89
N VAL A 209 -17.45 26.10 -18.20
CA VAL A 209 -16.47 26.36 -19.25
C VAL A 209 -16.07 27.83 -19.26
N ALA A 210 -14.77 28.09 -19.18
CA ALA A 210 -14.19 29.43 -19.23
C ALA A 210 -13.63 29.71 -20.63
N MET A 211 -14.32 30.56 -21.40
CA MET A 211 -13.84 31.09 -22.70
C MET A 211 -13.39 30.02 -23.72
N GLY A 212 -14.02 28.83 -23.69
CA GLY A 212 -13.65 27.73 -24.59
C GLY A 212 -12.33 27.01 -24.23
N ILE A 213 -11.76 27.23 -23.04
CA ILE A 213 -10.57 26.52 -22.57
C ILE A 213 -10.94 25.07 -22.28
N ILE A 214 -10.34 24.13 -23.01
CA ILE A 214 -10.71 22.71 -22.96
C ILE A 214 -10.63 22.09 -21.56
N GLY A 215 -9.67 22.51 -20.72
CA GLY A 215 -9.50 22.01 -19.35
C GLY A 215 -10.56 22.49 -18.35
N SER A 216 -11.37 23.49 -18.72
CA SER A 216 -12.49 23.95 -17.88
C SER A 216 -13.77 23.14 -18.09
N ASP A 217 -13.83 22.31 -19.14
CA ASP A 217 -14.91 21.34 -19.36
C ASP A 217 -14.66 20.07 -18.53
N LEU A 218 -15.28 20.01 -17.35
CA LEU A 218 -15.05 18.93 -16.38
C LEU A 218 -15.58 17.58 -16.87
N ARG A 219 -14.66 16.64 -17.13
CA ARG A 219 -14.98 15.25 -17.48
C ARG A 219 -15.20 14.39 -16.24
N ARG A 220 -16.44 14.38 -15.73
CA ARG A 220 -16.82 13.67 -14.48
C ARG A 220 -16.43 12.19 -14.45
N ASN A 221 -16.68 11.44 -15.53
CA ASN A 221 -16.34 10.01 -15.58
C ASN A 221 -14.82 9.76 -15.54
N VAL A 222 -14.00 10.65 -16.09
CA VAL A 222 -12.53 10.54 -15.97
C VAL A 222 -12.10 10.76 -14.52
N MET A 223 -12.70 11.73 -13.82
CA MET A 223 -12.43 11.96 -12.40
C MET A 223 -12.72 10.72 -11.55
N LEU A 224 -13.85 10.06 -11.79
CA LEU A 224 -14.22 8.85 -11.07
C LEU A 224 -13.36 7.65 -11.46
N HIS A 225 -13.25 7.33 -12.75
CA HIS A 225 -12.62 6.08 -13.18
C HIS A 225 -11.10 6.12 -13.06
N THR A 226 -10.46 7.26 -13.28
CA THR A 226 -8.99 7.38 -13.22
C THR A 226 -8.49 7.74 -11.83
N PHE A 227 -9.12 8.70 -11.16
CA PHE A 227 -8.63 9.21 -9.87
C PHE A 227 -9.43 8.69 -8.67
N GLY A 228 -10.55 8.02 -8.90
CA GLY A 228 -11.45 7.61 -7.82
C GLY A 228 -12.09 8.79 -7.11
N MET A 229 -12.26 9.92 -7.80
CA MET A 229 -12.79 11.16 -7.25
C MET A 229 -14.22 11.41 -7.69
N GLY A 230 -15.03 12.01 -6.81
CA GLY A 230 -16.29 12.65 -7.21
C GLY A 230 -16.04 14.03 -7.81
N SER A 231 -17.11 14.62 -8.36
CA SER A 231 -17.11 15.90 -9.08
C SER A 231 -18.40 16.67 -8.83
#